data_AF-A0A7V3AEY8-F1
#
_entry.id   AF-A0A7V3AEY8-F1
#
_cell.length_a   1.000
_cell.length_b   1.000
_cell.length_c   1.000
_cell.angle_alpha   90.00
_cell.angle_beta   90.00
_cell.angle_gamma   90.00
#
_symmetry.space_group_name_H-M   'P 1'
#
loop_
_entity.id
_entity.type
_entity.pdbx_description
1 polymer ?
#
loop_
_entity_poly.entity_id
_entity_poly.type
_entity_poly.pdbx_seq_one_letter_code
_entity_poly.pdbx_strand_id
1 'polypeptide(L)' 'MSPIRRVVPESGLSAGSNFCEVYFAKGGHVYSFRYEEGREKALVGALLDSALDPQLNLDLEDARKLLRALGLVSPITPAK' A
#
# COMPACT_ATOMS: atom_id res chain seq x y z
N MET A 1 2.00 21.02 -16.96
CA MET A 1 2.97 20.48 -15.98
C MET A 1 2.50 20.92 -14.60
N SER A 2 1.95 20.01 -13.80
CA SER A 2 1.42 20.34 -12.47
C SER A 2 2.23 19.61 -11.41
N PRO A 3 2.68 20.30 -10.34
CA PRO A 3 3.50 19.69 -9.30
C PRO A 3 2.65 18.78 -8.40
N ILE A 4 3.21 17.63 -8.02
CA ILE A 4 2.64 16.70 -7.03
C ILE A 4 2.48 17.46 -5.70
N ARG A 5 1.25 17.84 -5.34
CA ARG A 5 0.94 18.46 -4.06
C ARG A 5 0.84 17.38 -2.99
N ARG A 6 1.76 17.42 -2.03
CA ARG A 6 1.72 16.64 -0.79
C ARG A 6 0.59 17.21 0.07
N VAL A 7 -0.55 16.52 0.13
CA VAL A 7 -1.67 16.90 1.02
C VAL A 7 -1.34 16.33 2.40
N VAL A 8 -1.01 17.21 3.34
CA VAL A 8 -0.90 16.88 4.76
C VAL A 8 -2.26 17.20 5.37
N PRO A 9 -2.97 16.26 6.02
CA PRO A 9 -4.24 16.58 6.65
C PRO A 9 -4.02 17.46 7.88
N GLU A 10 -4.58 18.67 7.85
CA GLU A 10 -4.65 19.58 8.98
C GLU A 10 -5.71 19.09 10.00
N SER A 11 -5.20 18.64 11.14
CA SER A 11 -5.72 18.77 12.50
C SER A 11 -7.17 18.36 12.83
N GLY A 12 -7.28 17.27 13.58
CA GLY A 12 -8.44 16.90 14.39
C GLY A 12 -8.04 15.78 15.37
N LEU A 13 -7.60 16.16 16.57
CA LEU A 13 -7.07 15.33 17.66
C LEU A 13 -7.54 13.85 17.69
N SER A 14 -6.60 12.95 17.42
CA SER A 14 -6.40 11.77 18.25
C SER A 14 -4.91 11.52 18.37
N ALA A 15 -4.39 11.62 19.59
CA ALA A 15 -2.99 11.35 19.88
C ALA A 15 -2.69 9.87 19.60
N GLY A 16 -1.71 9.60 18.73
CA GLY A 16 -1.03 8.30 18.69
C GLY A 16 -1.37 7.35 17.55
N SER A 17 -1.82 7.82 16.38
CA SER A 17 -2.02 6.91 15.24
C SER A 17 -1.26 7.38 14.01
N ASN A 18 -0.01 6.94 13.90
CA ASN A 18 0.78 7.05 12.68
C ASN A 18 0.12 6.13 11.64
N PHE A 19 -0.86 6.62 10.90
CA PHE A 19 -1.43 5.87 9.77
C PHE A 19 -0.67 6.21 8.50
N CYS A 20 -0.33 5.19 7.74
CA CYS A 20 0.19 5.28 6.38
C CYS A 20 -0.90 4.88 5.39
N GLU A 21 -0.84 5.43 4.19
CA GLU A 21 -1.81 5.14 3.14
C GLU A 21 -1.10 4.95 1.80
N VAL A 22 -1.49 3.90 1.08
CA VAL A 22 -0.90 3.51 -0.20
C VAL A 22 -1.98 3.56 -1.27
N TYR A 23 -1.64 4.23 -2.37
CA TYR A 23 -2.52 4.35 -3.53
C TYR A 23 -1.96 3.52 -4.68
N PHE A 24 -2.81 2.73 -5.31
CA PHE A 24 -2.48 1.92 -6.46
C PHE A 24 -3.52 2.13 -7.56
N ALA A 25 -3.08 2.39 -8.79
CA ALA A 25 -3.97 2.56 -9.93
C ALA A 25 -3.73 1.47 -10.98
N LYS A 26 -4.77 0.74 -11.37
CA LYS A 26 -4.71 -0.30 -12.41
C LYS A 26 -6.02 -0.39 -13.17
N GLY A 27 -5.92 -0.48 -14.50
CA GLY A 27 -7.09 -0.68 -15.38
C GLY A 27 -8.19 0.38 -15.24
N GLY A 28 -7.85 1.61 -14.85
CA GLY A 28 -8.83 2.68 -14.60
C GLY A 28 -9.42 2.70 -13.18
N HIS A 29 -9.04 1.77 -12.31
CA HIS A 29 -9.44 1.75 -10.90
C HIS A 29 -8.31 2.31 -10.02
N VAL A 30 -8.69 2.99 -8.93
CA VAL A 30 -7.76 3.45 -7.89
C VAL A 30 -8.12 2.77 -6.58
N TYR A 31 -7.14 2.09 -6.00
CA TYR A 31 -7.22 1.38 -4.73
C TYR A 31 -6.46 2.17 -3.67
N SER A 32 -7.06 2.32 -2.48
CA SER A 32 -6.44 2.99 -1.33
C SER A 32 -6.37 2.02 -0.16
N PHE A 33 -5.16 1.75 0.34
CA PHE A 33 -4.93 0.88 1.48
C PHE A 33 -4.37 1.70 2.63
N ARG A 34 -5.14 1.84 3.70
CA ARG A 34 -4.73 2.52 4.93
C ARG A 34 -4.29 1.51 5.98
N TYR A 35 -3.14 1.72 6.60
CA TYR A 35 -2.57 0.86 7.63
C TYR A 35 -1.90 1.68 8.74
N GLU A 36 -1.73 1.11 9.91
CA GLU A 36 -0.95 1.72 11.00
C GLU A 36 0.54 1.45 10.80
N GLU A 37 1.38 2.45 11.01
CA GLU A 37 2.84 2.34 11.08
C GLU A 37 3.21 1.32 12.18
N GLY A 38 4.05 0.35 11.84
CA GLY A 38 4.34 -0.81 12.69
C GLY A 38 3.41 -2.01 12.47
N ARG A 39 2.33 -1.87 11.68
CA ARG A 39 1.41 -2.95 11.29
C ARG A 39 1.47 -3.29 9.80
N GLU A 40 2.64 -3.19 9.19
CA GLU A 40 2.82 -3.45 7.76
C GLU A 40 2.50 -4.91 7.38
N LYS A 41 2.60 -5.85 8.33
CA LYS A 41 2.13 -7.23 8.13
C LYS A 41 0.61 -7.32 7.88
N ALA A 42 -0.18 -6.45 8.52
CA ALA A 42 -1.62 -6.40 8.29
C ALA A 42 -1.94 -5.86 6.89
N LEU A 43 -1.17 -4.86 6.42
CA LEU A 43 -1.23 -4.38 5.04
C LEU A 43 -0.89 -5.49 4.04
N VAL A 44 0.14 -6.30 4.32
CA VAL A 44 0.50 -7.44 3.47
C VAL A 44 -0.64 -8.43 3.36
N GLY A 45 -1.26 -8.78 4.49
CA GLY A 45 -2.44 -9.66 4.50
C GLY A 45 -3.59 -9.08 3.67
N ALA A 46 -3.93 -7.81 3.88
CA ALA A 46 -5.01 -7.14 3.15
C ALA A 46 -4.75 -7.05 1.64
N LEU A 47 -3.50 -6.79 1.22
CA LEU A 47 -3.11 -6.76 -0.19
C LEU A 47 -3.20 -8.14 -0.85
N LEU A 48 -2.77 -9.19 -0.14
CA LEU A 48 -2.85 -10.56 -0.65
C LEU A 48 -4.30 -11.04 -0.71
N ASP A 49 -5.11 -10.74 0.31
CA ASP A 49 -6.55 -11.04 0.34
C ASP A 49 -7.28 -10.33 -0.81
N SER A 50 -6.99 -9.05 -1.01
CA SER A 50 -7.52 -8.27 -2.14
C SER A 50 -7.07 -8.82 -3.50
N ALA A 51 -5.91 -9.45 -3.58
CA ALA A 51 -5.42 -10.07 -4.79
C ALA A 51 -6.02 -11.47 -5.07
N LEU A 52 -6.67 -12.05 -4.06
CA LEU A 52 -7.42 -13.30 -4.19
C LEU A 52 -8.90 -13.06 -4.53
N ASP A 53 -9.38 -11.83 -4.37
CA ASP A 53 -10.74 -11.46 -4.73
C ASP A 53 -10.85 -11.22 -6.25
N PRO A 54 -11.64 -12.04 -6.98
CA PRO A 54 -11.74 -11.93 -8.44
C PRO A 54 -12.59 -10.74 -8.89
N GLN A 55 -13.27 -10.02 -7.99
CA GLN A 55 -13.99 -8.79 -8.32
C GLN A 55 -13.05 -7.58 -8.33
N LEU A 56 -11.91 -7.68 -7.63
CA LEU A 56 -10.85 -6.71 -7.69
C LEU A 56 -9.94 -7.02 -8.89
N ASN A 57 -9.66 -6.01 -9.71
CA ASN A 57 -8.72 -6.11 -10.83
C ASN A 57 -7.25 -6.09 -10.37
N LEU A 58 -6.95 -6.80 -9.27
CA LEU A 58 -5.68 -6.78 -8.58
C LEU A 58 -5.17 -8.22 -8.51
N ASP A 59 -4.02 -8.50 -9.11
CA ASP A 59 -3.45 -9.84 -9.15
C ASP A 59 -2.36 -10.01 -8.07
N LEU A 60 -2.00 -11.25 -7.74
CA LEU A 60 -0.91 -11.55 -6.79
C LEU A 60 0.42 -10.91 -7.20
N GLU A 61 0.65 -10.72 -8.50
CA GLU A 61 1.84 -10.03 -8.99
C GLU A 61 1.83 -8.53 -8.64
N ASP A 62 0.67 -7.87 -8.71
CA ASP A 62 0.53 -6.45 -8.35
C ASP A 62 0.68 -6.26 -6.85
N ALA A 63 0.08 -7.13 -6.03
CA ALA A 63 0.29 -7.13 -4.59
C ALA A 63 1.80 -7.26 -4.26
N ARG A 64 2.53 -8.17 -4.93
CA ARG A 64 3.99 -8.31 -4.76
C ARG A 64 4.76 -7.05 -5.18
N LYS A 65 4.40 -6.42 -6.30
CA LYS A 65 5.01 -5.16 -6.75
C LYS A 65 4.81 -4.04 -5.73
N LEU A 66 3.60 -3.93 -5.18
CA LEU A 66 3.27 -2.96 -4.13
C LEU A 66 4.09 -3.20 -2.86
N LEU A 67 4.15 -4.44 -2.38
CA LEU A 67 4.96 -4.80 -1.21
C LEU A 67 6.44 -4.44 -1.40
N ARG A 68 6.96 -4.65 -2.61
CA ARG A 68 8.36 -4.32 -2.94
C ARG A 68 8.59 -2.82 -2.99
N ALA A 69 7.64 -2.06 -3.57
CA ALA A 69 7.71 -0.60 -3.61
C ALA A 69 7.67 0.01 -2.20
N LEU A 70 6.96 -0.63 -1.27
CA LEU A 70 6.90 -0.24 0.14
C LEU A 70 8.10 -0.71 0.96
N GLY A 71 9.03 -1.49 0.38
CA GLY A 71 10.18 -2.06 1.09
C GLY A 71 9.82 -3.14 2.11
N LEU A 72 8.59 -3.66 2.09
CA LEU A 72 8.07 -4.64 3.05
C LEU A 72 8.45 -6.08 2.70
N VAL A 73 8.78 -6.31 1.44
CA VAL A 73 9.48 -7.52 1.00
C VAL A 73 10.87 -7.08 0.58
N SER A 74 11.88 -7.59 1.26
CA SER A 74 13.26 -7.43 0.80
C SER A 74 13.35 -7.92 -0.65
N PRO A 75 14.14 -7.27 -1.51
CA PRO A 75 14.65 -8.00 -2.67
C PRO A 75 15.24 -9.29 -2.11
N ILE A 76 14.86 -10.42 -2.66
CA ILE A 76 15.69 -11.63 -2.59
C ILE A 76 17.00 -11.19 -3.25
N THR A 77 17.92 -10.64 -2.47
CA THR A 77 19.30 -10.46 -2.87
C THR A 77 19.76 -11.88 -3.12
N PRO A 78 20.13 -12.27 -4.37
CA PRO A 78 20.78 -13.55 -4.54
C PRO A 78 21.99 -13.55 -3.62
N ALA A 79 22.02 -14.45 -2.65
CA ALA A 79 23.19 -14.67 -1.82
C ALA A 79 24.33 -14.99 -2.78
N LYS A 80 25.33 -14.10 -2.79
CA LYS A 80 26.55 -14.23 -3.60
C LYS A 80 27.44 -15.32 -3.02
#